data_AF-A0A4S4KP60-F1
#
_entry.id   AF-A0A4S4KP60-F1
#
_cell.length_a   1.000
_cell.length_b   1.000
_cell.length_c   1.000
_cell.angle_alpha   90.00
_cell.angle_beta   90.00
_cell.angle_gamma   90.00
#
_symmetry.space_group_name_H-M   'P 1'
#
loop_
_entity.id
_entity.type
_entity.pdbx_description
1 polymer ?
#
loop_
_entity_poly.entity_id
_entity_poly.type
_entity_poly.pdbx_seq_one_letter_code
_entity_poly.pdbx_strand_id
1 'polypeptide(L)'
;MTDLSDQELGKNARQLTIAKIPTLLVLDAAVVSPKERADCELFYLSYISKHGPEDEEAKLLHHPRWKELCDKYGKPYIPSGVRKKRDTLNNQLLSTPSPFALKCQSSDLISCVAPFSLIVGAEKMPLRVLPSMSMRAFRLKVAKSFKVPKTEQGTMKLWLNMPDGILVELDNPEDIHDLSWWGLDDGSELVMFT
;
A
#
# COMPACT_ATOMS: atom_id res chain seq x y z
N MET A 1 14.60 -15.40 15.59
CA MET A 1 13.78 -14.95 14.44
C MET A 1 12.37 -14.68 14.97
N THR A 2 12.24 -13.61 15.76
CA THR A 2 11.03 -13.27 16.54
C THR A 2 10.78 -11.75 16.59
N ASP A 3 11.53 -10.94 15.84
CA ASP A 3 11.67 -9.51 16.16
C ASP A 3 10.60 -8.58 15.54
N LEU A 4 9.75 -9.07 14.64
CA LEU A 4 8.72 -8.23 13.98
C LEU A 4 7.44 -8.08 14.80
N SER A 5 7.06 -9.09 15.60
CA SER A 5 5.87 -9.00 16.48
C SER A 5 6.08 -8.05 17.64
N ASP A 6 7.31 -7.99 18.16
CA ASP A 6 7.63 -7.26 19.39
C ASP A 6 7.65 -5.74 19.14
N GLN A 7 8.02 -5.31 17.93
CA GLN A 7 8.01 -3.89 17.56
C GLN A 7 6.58 -3.35 17.40
N GLU A 8 5.66 -4.13 16.86
CA GLU A 8 4.23 -3.76 16.78
C GLU A 8 3.55 -3.80 18.15
N LEU A 9 3.94 -4.76 19.00
CA LEU A 9 3.49 -4.83 20.39
C LEU A 9 3.94 -3.58 21.17
N GLY A 10 5.16 -3.11 20.94
CA GLY A 10 5.69 -1.88 21.54
C GLY A 10 4.91 -0.63 21.14
N LYS A 11 4.56 -0.48 19.85
CA LYS A 11 3.78 0.67 19.36
C LYS A 11 2.35 0.71 19.93
N ASN A 12 1.74 -0.45 20.13
CA ASN A 12 0.38 -0.58 20.64
C ASN A 12 0.32 -0.94 22.14
N ALA A 13 1.46 -0.89 22.84
CA ALA A 13 1.59 -1.36 24.23
C ALA A 13 0.61 -0.65 25.17
N ARG A 14 0.41 0.66 24.97
CA ARG A 14 -0.50 1.48 25.78
C ARG A 14 -1.95 1.00 25.66
N GLN A 15 -2.44 0.84 24.43
CA GLN A 15 -3.82 0.40 24.15
C GLN A 15 -4.06 -1.01 24.68
N LEU A 16 -3.10 -1.93 24.47
CA LEU A 16 -3.19 -3.29 24.97
C LEU A 16 -3.15 -3.34 26.50
N THR A 17 -2.36 -2.48 27.15
CA THR A 17 -2.28 -2.40 28.62
C THR A 17 -3.58 -1.90 29.22
N ILE A 18 -4.16 -0.83 28.66
CA ILE A 18 -5.46 -0.30 29.07
C ILE A 18 -6.56 -1.36 28.92
N ALA A 19 -6.56 -2.09 27.80
CA ALA A 19 -7.55 -3.13 27.56
C ALA A 19 -7.36 -4.37 28.44
N LYS A 20 -6.13 -4.68 28.87
CA LYS A 20 -5.84 -5.82 29.75
C LYS A 20 -6.17 -5.53 31.21
N ILE A 21 -5.97 -4.31 31.70
CA ILE A 21 -6.13 -3.95 33.12
C ILE A 21 -7.34 -3.02 33.29
N PRO A 22 -8.52 -3.52 33.72
CA PRO A 22 -9.75 -2.72 33.77
C PRO A 22 -9.69 -1.62 34.83
N THR A 23 -8.96 -1.88 35.91
CA THR A 23 -8.79 -0.99 37.07
C THR A 23 -7.79 0.13 36.83
N LEU A 24 -7.15 0.18 35.65
CA LEU A 24 -6.12 1.17 35.35
C LEU A 24 -6.75 2.55 35.12
N LEU A 25 -6.53 3.48 36.06
CA LEU A 25 -7.06 4.84 35.98
C LEU A 25 -6.11 5.83 35.31
N VAL A 26 -4.80 5.64 35.47
CA VAL A 26 -3.74 6.51 34.94
C VAL A 26 -2.65 5.64 34.34
N LEU A 27 -2.19 5.98 33.14
CA LEU A 27 -1.08 5.34 32.45
C LEU A 27 -0.21 6.44 31.81
N ASP A 28 1.10 6.37 32.01
CA ASP A 28 2.08 7.35 31.50
C ASP A 28 1.73 8.80 31.88
N ALA A 29 1.34 9.02 33.14
CA ALA A 29 0.87 10.31 33.67
C ALA A 29 -0.39 10.89 32.99
N ALA A 30 -1.08 10.11 32.15
CA ALA A 30 -2.35 10.48 31.52
C ALA A 30 -3.52 9.69 32.12
N VAL A 31 -4.61 10.40 32.45
CA VAL A 31 -5.85 9.76 32.92
C VAL A 31 -6.52 9.02 31.76
N VAL A 32 -6.85 7.76 31.98
CA VAL A 32 -7.53 6.91 30.99
C VAL A 32 -9.01 7.25 30.99
N SER A 33 -9.49 7.86 29.91
CA SER A 33 -10.89 8.24 29.80
C SER A 33 -11.78 7.00 29.57
N PRO A 34 -13.07 7.03 29.98
CA PRO A 34 -13.99 5.93 29.70
C PRO A 34 -14.15 5.63 28.20
N LYS A 35 -14.11 6.67 27.35
CA LYS A 35 -14.18 6.53 25.88
C LYS A 35 -12.97 5.82 25.32
N GLU A 36 -11.79 6.28 25.70
CA GLU A 36 -10.51 5.66 25.33
C GLU A 36 -10.42 4.20 25.77
N ARG A 37 -10.93 3.88 26.97
CA ARG A 37 -10.99 2.49 27.43
C ARG A 37 -11.86 1.64 26.52
N ALA A 38 -13.03 2.13 26.12
CA ALA A 38 -13.89 1.39 25.19
C ALA A 38 -13.19 1.16 23.83
N ASP A 39 -12.51 2.18 23.30
CA ASP A 39 -11.75 2.06 22.05
C ASP A 39 -10.59 1.06 22.18
N CYS A 40 -9.87 1.07 23.31
CA CYS A 40 -8.80 0.11 23.59
C CYS A 40 -9.33 -1.32 23.74
N GLU A 41 -10.48 -1.50 24.39
CA GLU A 41 -11.15 -2.81 24.54
C GLU A 41 -11.58 -3.39 23.18
N LEU A 42 -12.15 -2.56 22.29
CA LEU A 42 -12.49 -2.95 20.91
C LEU A 42 -11.25 -3.25 20.08
N PHE A 43 -10.19 -2.46 20.24
CA PHE A 43 -8.90 -2.70 19.60
C PHE A 43 -8.31 -4.05 20.04
N TYR A 44 -8.36 -4.36 21.34
CA TYR A 44 -7.89 -5.63 21.90
C TYR A 44 -8.67 -6.83 21.37
N LEU A 45 -10.01 -6.70 21.27
CA LEU A 45 -10.86 -7.70 20.63
C LEU A 45 -10.46 -7.95 19.17
N SER A 46 -10.14 -6.88 18.44
CA SER A 46 -9.68 -6.96 17.05
C SER A 46 -8.25 -7.49 16.93
N TYR A 47 -7.40 -7.27 17.92
CA TYR A 47 -6.00 -7.68 17.92
C TYR A 47 -5.86 -9.19 18.13
N ILE A 48 -6.51 -9.76 19.16
CA ILE A 48 -6.48 -11.22 19.41
C ILE A 48 -7.17 -11.97 18.27
N SER A 49 -8.23 -11.38 17.71
CA SER A 49 -8.86 -11.83 16.46
C SER A 49 -7.85 -12.06 15.31
N LYS A 50 -6.88 -11.15 15.14
CA LYS A 50 -5.92 -11.17 14.02
C LYS A 50 -4.61 -11.90 14.33
N HIS A 51 -4.16 -11.86 15.58
CA HIS A 51 -2.83 -12.34 15.99
C HIS A 51 -2.86 -13.49 17.00
N GLY A 52 -4.02 -13.75 17.61
CA GLY A 52 -4.18 -14.84 18.58
C GLY A 52 -4.28 -16.22 17.93
N PRO A 53 -4.16 -17.29 18.75
CA PRO A 53 -4.33 -18.67 18.29
C PRO A 53 -5.75 -18.89 17.75
N GLU A 54 -5.95 -19.79 16.78
CA GLU A 54 -7.30 -20.05 16.23
C GLU A 54 -8.22 -20.71 17.27
N ASP A 55 -7.65 -21.51 18.17
CA ASP A 55 -8.35 -22.20 19.23
C ASP A 55 -8.91 -21.25 20.29
N GLU A 56 -10.21 -21.32 20.55
CA GLU A 56 -10.86 -20.48 21.57
C GLU A 56 -10.35 -20.78 22.98
N GLU A 57 -10.01 -22.04 23.26
CA GLU A 57 -9.44 -22.47 24.55
C GLU A 57 -8.06 -21.84 24.80
N ALA A 58 -7.21 -21.76 23.77
CA ALA A 58 -5.93 -21.09 23.85
C ALA A 58 -6.08 -19.56 23.97
N LYS A 59 -7.08 -18.97 23.31
CA LYS A 59 -7.42 -17.55 23.50
C LYS A 59 -7.84 -17.27 24.93
N LEU A 60 -8.70 -18.08 25.51
CA LEU A 60 -9.16 -17.95 26.90
C LEU A 60 -8.00 -18.08 27.89
N LEU A 61 -7.07 -19.00 27.64
CA LEU A 61 -5.89 -19.21 28.49
C LEU A 61 -4.94 -18.01 28.50
N HIS A 62 -4.65 -17.44 27.32
CA HIS A 62 -3.74 -16.29 27.19
C HIS A 62 -4.41 -14.94 27.43
N HIS A 63 -5.73 -14.87 27.27
CA HIS A 63 -6.52 -13.63 27.30
C HIS A 63 -7.80 -13.82 28.12
N PRO A 64 -7.71 -13.85 29.47
CA PRO A 64 -8.86 -14.12 30.32
C PRO A 64 -10.02 -13.13 30.13
N ARG A 65 -9.71 -11.85 29.83
CA ARG A 65 -10.71 -10.81 29.55
C ARG A 65 -11.38 -10.91 28.17
N TRP A 66 -10.95 -11.82 27.31
CA TRP A 66 -11.54 -11.99 25.98
C TRP A 66 -13.04 -12.31 26.06
N LYS A 67 -13.42 -13.23 26.96
CA LYS A 67 -14.82 -13.66 27.14
C LYS A 67 -15.70 -12.52 27.60
N GLU A 68 -15.29 -11.85 28.67
CA GLU A 68 -16.01 -10.71 29.25
C GLU A 68 -16.22 -9.58 28.23
N LEU A 69 -15.21 -9.30 27.40
CA LEU A 69 -15.29 -8.28 26.37
C LEU A 69 -16.16 -8.72 25.18
N CYS A 70 -16.14 -10.00 24.81
CA CYS A 70 -17.08 -10.55 23.83
C CYS A 70 -18.53 -10.47 24.32
N ASP A 71 -18.77 -10.70 25.61
CA ASP A 71 -20.11 -10.57 26.21
C ASP A 71 -20.58 -9.10 26.23
N LYS A 72 -19.65 -8.16 26.42
CA LYS A 72 -19.93 -6.71 26.49
C LYS A 72 -20.14 -6.05 25.13
N TYR A 73 -19.32 -6.38 24.13
CA TYR A 73 -19.32 -5.72 22.81
C TYR A 73 -19.77 -6.62 21.65
N GLY A 74 -20.03 -7.89 21.93
CA GLY A 74 -20.29 -8.92 20.92
C GLY A 74 -19.00 -9.59 20.44
N LYS A 75 -19.14 -10.82 19.93
CA LYS A 75 -18.03 -11.56 19.34
C LYS A 75 -17.62 -10.85 18.05
N PRO A 76 -16.34 -10.43 17.89
CA PRO A 76 -15.88 -9.84 16.64
C PRO A 76 -16.02 -10.88 15.53
N TYR A 77 -17.01 -10.70 14.66
CA TYR A 77 -17.20 -11.53 13.48
C TYR A 77 -16.10 -11.17 12.48
N ILE A 78 -14.99 -11.90 12.55
CA ILE A 78 -14.05 -11.94 11.45
C ILE A 78 -14.61 -12.99 10.49
N PRO A 79 -14.98 -12.64 9.25
CA PRO A 79 -15.29 -13.65 8.26
C PRO A 79 -14.09 -14.58 8.16
N SER A 80 -14.33 -15.88 8.34
CA SER A 80 -13.38 -17.00 8.32
C SER A 80 -12.64 -17.18 6.97
N GLY A 81 -12.55 -16.12 6.17
CA GLY A 81 -11.90 -16.04 4.87
C GLY A 81 -10.80 -14.97 4.77
N VAL A 82 -10.66 -14.06 5.75
CA VAL A 82 -9.47 -13.18 5.79
C VAL A 82 -8.37 -13.91 6.54
N ARG A 83 -7.93 -15.01 5.94
CA ARG A 83 -6.58 -15.55 6.15
C ARG A 83 -5.63 -14.35 6.17
N LYS A 84 -4.60 -14.37 7.02
CA LYS A 84 -3.35 -13.66 6.70
C LYS A 84 -2.95 -14.15 5.31
N LYS A 85 -3.43 -13.48 4.26
CA LYS A 85 -2.97 -13.69 2.91
C LYS A 85 -1.53 -13.27 3.01
N ARG A 86 -0.64 -14.27 3.01
CA ARG A 86 0.79 -14.05 2.84
C ARG A 86 0.93 -12.95 1.80
N ASP A 87 1.76 -11.96 2.11
CA ASP A 87 2.27 -11.00 1.14
C ASP A 87 3.04 -11.77 0.07
N THR A 88 2.31 -12.45 -0.80
CA THR A 88 2.82 -12.86 -2.08
C THR A 88 2.69 -11.63 -2.95
N LEU A 89 3.77 -11.31 -3.67
CA LEU A 89 3.91 -10.18 -4.59
C LEU A 89 2.71 -9.98 -5.56
N ASN A 90 1.88 -11.00 -5.73
CA ASN A 90 0.67 -10.98 -6.54
C ASN A 90 -0.50 -10.20 -5.91
N ASN A 91 -0.56 -10.07 -4.58
CA ASN A 91 -1.65 -9.37 -3.87
C ASN A 91 -1.40 -7.86 -3.70
N GLN A 92 -0.19 -7.36 -4.01
CA GLN A 92 0.13 -5.93 -4.10
C GLN A 92 -0.13 -5.35 -5.50
N LEU A 93 -0.71 -6.14 -6.40
CA LEU A 93 -1.14 -5.63 -7.70
C LEU A 93 -2.50 -4.93 -7.52
N LEU A 94 -2.49 -3.63 -7.77
CA LEU A 94 -3.62 -2.72 -7.67
C LEU A 94 -4.81 -3.26 -8.48
N SER A 95 -5.99 -3.30 -7.85
CA SER A 95 -7.14 -4.07 -8.37
C SER A 95 -8.03 -3.32 -9.38
N THR A 96 -7.83 -2.02 -9.64
CA THR A 96 -8.62 -1.21 -10.60
C THR A 96 -8.02 0.19 -10.80
N PRO A 97 -8.31 0.89 -11.92
CA PRO A 97 -7.59 0.73 -13.18
C PRO A 97 -6.12 1.15 -13.01
N SER A 98 -5.24 0.19 -13.31
CA SER A 98 -3.80 0.36 -13.35
C SER A 98 -3.35 1.61 -14.11
N PRO A 99 -2.19 2.21 -13.74
CA PRO A 99 -1.60 3.31 -14.52
C PRO A 99 -1.51 2.90 -15.98
N PHE A 100 -1.91 3.79 -16.87
CA PHE A 100 -1.82 3.52 -18.31
C PHE A 100 -0.70 4.34 -18.93
N ALA A 101 -0.01 3.71 -19.85
CA ALA A 101 1.00 4.38 -20.65
C ALA A 101 0.44 4.68 -22.06
N LEU A 102 0.96 5.73 -22.66
CA LEU A 102 0.66 6.18 -24.02
C LEU A 102 1.91 6.09 -24.89
N LYS A 103 1.86 5.42 -26.04
CA LYS A 103 2.96 5.45 -27.02
C LYS A 103 2.76 6.60 -28.02
N CYS A 104 3.75 7.48 -28.15
CA CYS A 104 3.78 8.56 -29.16
C CYS A 104 4.99 8.41 -30.09
N GLN A 105 4.78 8.65 -31.40
CA GLN A 105 5.80 8.49 -32.45
C GLN A 105 6.53 9.80 -32.82
N SER A 106 6.09 10.95 -32.31
CA SER A 106 6.67 12.25 -32.67
C SER A 106 7.50 12.83 -31.50
N SER A 107 8.82 12.89 -31.70
CA SER A 107 9.78 13.54 -30.78
C SER A 107 9.65 15.08 -30.78
N ASP A 108 8.95 15.65 -31.76
CA ASP A 108 9.00 17.09 -32.06
C ASP A 108 8.03 17.99 -31.26
N LEU A 109 7.28 17.45 -30.29
CA LEU A 109 6.28 18.25 -29.55
C LEU A 109 6.73 18.72 -28.16
N ILE A 110 7.94 18.38 -27.69
CA ILE A 110 8.35 18.64 -26.30
C ILE A 110 9.35 19.80 -26.21
N SER A 111 8.99 20.96 -26.75
CA SER A 111 9.60 22.22 -26.33
C SER A 111 8.68 23.08 -25.46
N CYS A 112 7.39 22.75 -25.36
CA CYS A 112 6.45 23.60 -24.65
C CYS A 112 5.38 22.75 -24.00
N VAL A 113 5.22 22.87 -22.68
CA VAL A 113 3.97 22.86 -21.89
C VAL A 113 2.70 22.49 -22.68
N ALA A 114 2.64 21.30 -23.26
CA ALA A 114 1.49 20.86 -24.02
C ALA A 114 0.63 20.07 -23.04
N PRO A 115 -0.60 20.52 -22.75
CA PRO A 115 -1.48 19.78 -21.88
C PRO A 115 -1.72 18.39 -22.48
N PHE A 116 -1.64 17.35 -21.64
CA PHE A 116 -1.81 15.93 -21.98
C PHE A 116 -3.02 15.66 -22.89
N SER A 117 -4.06 16.50 -22.81
CA SER A 117 -5.24 16.51 -23.68
C SER A 117 -4.96 16.64 -25.19
N LEU A 118 -3.77 17.06 -25.61
CA LEU A 118 -3.39 17.20 -27.02
C LEU A 118 -2.77 15.92 -27.63
N ILE A 119 -2.56 14.87 -26.83
CA ILE A 119 -2.04 13.59 -27.33
C ILE A 119 -3.16 12.81 -28.02
N VAL A 120 -3.43 13.18 -29.29
CA VAL A 120 -4.43 12.56 -30.14
C VAL A 120 -3.84 11.32 -30.82
N GLY A 121 -4.39 10.13 -30.51
CA GLY A 121 -4.08 8.88 -31.24
C GLY A 121 -3.11 7.91 -30.57
N ALA A 122 -2.74 8.12 -29.30
CA ALA A 122 -1.82 7.24 -28.60
C ALA A 122 -2.49 5.96 -28.05
N GLU A 123 -1.81 4.82 -28.20
CA GLU A 123 -2.25 3.51 -27.68
C GLU A 123 -2.22 3.51 -26.15
N LYS A 124 -3.40 3.36 -25.52
CA LYS A 124 -3.55 3.28 -24.05
C LYS A 124 -3.36 1.84 -23.59
N MET A 125 -2.36 1.61 -22.75
CA MET A 125 -2.12 0.27 -22.20
C MET A 125 -2.12 0.27 -20.66
N PRO A 126 -3.03 -0.47 -20.01
CA PRO A 126 -3.04 -0.62 -18.55
C PRO A 126 -1.82 -1.44 -18.08
N LEU A 127 -1.03 -0.88 -17.14
CA LEU A 127 0.18 -1.50 -16.60
C LEU A 127 0.04 -1.81 -15.11
N ARG A 128 -0.02 -3.09 -14.75
CA ARG A 128 -0.01 -3.50 -13.33
C ARG A 128 1.42 -3.47 -12.81
N VAL A 129 1.80 -2.54 -11.96
CA VAL A 129 3.18 -2.43 -11.44
C VAL A 129 3.22 -2.47 -9.93
N LEU A 130 4.36 -2.91 -9.40
CA LEU A 130 4.61 -2.90 -7.97
C LEU A 130 5.26 -1.56 -7.61
N PRO A 131 4.79 -0.86 -6.56
CA PRO A 131 5.40 0.39 -6.12
C PRO A 131 6.88 0.23 -5.72
N SER A 132 7.27 -0.95 -5.24
CA SER A 132 8.65 -1.30 -4.87
C SER A 132 9.54 -1.72 -6.04
N MET A 133 9.09 -1.51 -7.29
CA MET A 133 9.87 -1.86 -8.46
C MET A 133 10.84 -0.71 -8.76
N SER A 134 12.08 -1.03 -9.16
CA SER A 134 13.02 0.01 -9.61
C SER A 134 12.59 0.60 -10.95
N MET A 135 12.98 1.86 -11.22
CA MET A 135 12.72 2.53 -12.50
C MET A 135 13.22 1.72 -13.71
N ARG A 136 14.34 1.02 -13.55
CA ARG A 136 14.89 0.11 -14.57
C ARG A 136 13.96 -1.05 -14.88
N ALA A 137 13.46 -1.74 -13.86
CA ALA A 137 12.52 -2.85 -14.03
C ALA A 137 11.17 -2.37 -14.57
N PHE A 138 10.75 -1.16 -14.20
CA PHE A 138 9.59 -0.49 -14.76
C PHE A 138 9.72 -0.21 -16.25
N ARG A 139 10.80 0.44 -16.70
CA ARG A 139 11.10 0.69 -18.12
C ARG A 139 11.02 -0.59 -18.95
N LEU A 140 11.63 -1.66 -18.47
CA LEU A 140 11.57 -2.97 -19.14
C LEU A 140 10.13 -3.49 -19.23
N LYS A 141 9.30 -3.26 -18.22
CA LYS A 141 7.90 -3.66 -18.25
C LYS A 141 7.09 -2.83 -19.25
N VAL A 142 7.29 -1.51 -19.29
CA VAL A 142 6.66 -0.64 -20.29
C VAL A 142 7.06 -1.10 -21.69
N ALA A 143 8.36 -1.24 -21.96
CA ALA A 143 8.87 -1.70 -23.25
C ALA A 143 8.28 -3.04 -23.70
N LYS A 144 8.18 -4.01 -22.77
CA LYS A 144 7.55 -5.32 -23.05
C LYS A 144 6.06 -5.20 -23.35
N SER A 145 5.37 -4.30 -22.66
CA SER A 145 3.92 -4.11 -22.80
C SER A 145 3.60 -3.52 -24.18
N PHE A 146 4.33 -2.49 -24.62
CA PHE A 146 4.20 -1.90 -25.97
C PHE A 146 4.99 -2.63 -27.07
N LYS A 147 5.56 -3.81 -26.77
CA LYS A 147 6.38 -4.61 -27.70
C LYS A 147 7.49 -3.78 -28.38
N VAL A 148 8.12 -2.87 -27.64
CA VAL A 148 9.23 -2.03 -28.13
C VAL A 148 10.46 -2.90 -28.44
N PRO A 149 10.99 -2.86 -29.67
CA PRO A 149 12.21 -3.59 -30.05
C PRO A 149 13.39 -3.24 -29.16
N LYS A 150 14.30 -4.19 -28.90
CA LYS A 150 15.48 -3.95 -28.05
C LYS A 150 16.37 -2.81 -28.54
N THR A 151 16.38 -2.54 -29.85
CA THR A 151 17.11 -1.43 -30.48
C THR A 151 16.60 -0.05 -30.07
N GLU A 152 15.30 0.07 -29.76
CA GLU A 152 14.61 1.32 -29.40
C GLU A 152 14.44 1.48 -27.87
N GLN A 153 14.78 0.46 -27.08
CA GLN A 153 14.64 0.53 -25.62
C GLN A 153 15.59 1.54 -24.96
N GLY A 154 16.74 1.81 -25.60
CA GLY A 154 17.71 2.79 -25.12
C GLY A 154 17.31 4.24 -25.40
N THR A 155 16.51 4.48 -26.45
CA THR A 155 15.99 5.81 -26.81
C THR A 155 14.64 6.10 -26.15
N MET A 156 14.03 5.09 -25.53
CA MET A 156 12.75 5.20 -24.87
C MET A 156 12.79 6.17 -23.69
N LYS A 157 12.02 7.26 -23.78
CA LYS A 157 11.79 8.24 -22.72
C LYS A 157 10.41 8.08 -22.11
N LEU A 158 10.33 8.26 -20.79
CA LEU A 158 9.09 8.17 -20.03
C LEU A 158 8.80 9.51 -19.37
N TRP A 159 7.53 9.90 -19.38
CA TRP A 159 7.03 11.13 -18.79
C TRP A 159 5.81 10.82 -17.93
N LEU A 160 5.76 11.39 -16.73
CA LEU A 160 4.62 11.33 -15.83
C LEU A 160 3.75 12.57 -16.00
N ASN A 161 2.45 12.39 -16.17
CA ASN A 161 1.49 13.48 -16.15
C ASN A 161 1.13 13.82 -14.69
N MET A 162 1.46 15.04 -14.28
CA MET A 162 1.06 15.57 -12.98
C MET A 162 -0.38 16.10 -13.03
N PRO A 163 -1.09 16.20 -11.89
CA PRO A 163 -2.45 16.76 -11.84
C PRO A 163 -2.57 18.17 -12.44
N ASP A 164 -1.49 18.95 -12.39
CA ASP A 164 -1.42 20.30 -12.96
C ASP A 164 -1.27 20.30 -14.50
N GLY A 165 -1.28 19.12 -15.14
CA GLY A 165 -1.12 18.93 -16.58
C GLY A 165 0.31 19.09 -17.08
N ILE A 166 1.28 19.16 -16.15
CA ILE A 166 2.71 19.25 -16.44
C ILE A 166 3.28 17.84 -16.59
N LEU A 167 4.03 17.62 -17.68
CA LEU A 167 4.76 16.38 -17.90
C LEU A 167 6.15 16.46 -17.25
N VAL A 168 6.47 15.47 -16.41
CA VAL A 168 7.77 15.33 -15.74
C VAL A 168 8.52 14.14 -16.31
N GLU A 169 9.74 14.35 -16.79
CA GLU A 169 10.58 13.29 -17.35
C GLU A 169 11.07 12.32 -16.25
N LEU A 170 10.92 11.02 -16.50
CA LEU A 170 11.37 9.91 -15.63
C LEU A 170 12.70 9.31 -16.12
N ASP A 171 13.53 10.10 -16.80
CA ASP A 171 14.79 9.64 -17.42
C ASP A 171 15.99 10.09 -16.58
N ASN A 172 16.13 9.50 -15.38
CA ASN A 172 17.36 9.62 -14.62
C ASN A 172 18.06 8.25 -14.53
N PRO A 173 19.18 8.04 -15.23
CA PRO A 173 19.90 6.76 -15.23
C PRO A 173 20.56 6.42 -13.88
N GLU A 174 20.72 7.40 -12.99
CA GLU A 174 21.26 7.22 -11.63
C GLU A 174 20.17 7.03 -10.57
N ASP A 175 18.90 6.93 -11.01
CA ASP A 175 17.79 6.84 -10.08
C ASP A 175 17.72 5.46 -9.42
N ILE A 176 18.10 5.42 -8.15
CA ILE A 176 18.03 4.26 -7.26
C ILE A 176 16.64 4.19 -6.60
N HIS A 177 15.79 5.21 -6.78
CA HIS A 177 14.50 5.24 -6.13
C HIS A 177 13.49 4.31 -6.80
N ASP A 178 12.62 3.75 -5.97
CA ASP A 178 11.51 2.91 -6.42
C ASP A 178 10.34 3.79 -6.92
N LEU A 179 9.39 3.18 -7.64
CA LEU A 179 8.24 3.91 -8.21
C LEU A 179 7.41 4.69 -7.17
N SER A 180 7.36 4.22 -5.92
CA SER A 180 6.69 4.94 -4.83
C SER A 180 7.30 6.32 -4.55
N TRP A 181 8.61 6.49 -4.76
CA TRP A 181 9.28 7.79 -4.57
C TRP A 181 8.83 8.81 -5.63
N TRP A 182 8.51 8.33 -6.82
CA TRP A 182 7.97 9.15 -7.92
C TRP A 182 6.50 9.49 -7.76
N GLY A 183 5.82 8.97 -6.73
CA GLY A 183 4.37 9.17 -6.54
C GLY A 183 3.54 8.49 -7.63
N LEU A 184 4.05 7.38 -8.18
CA LEU A 184 3.29 6.56 -9.14
C LEU A 184 2.22 5.78 -8.39
N ASP A 185 0.99 6.29 -8.49
CA ASP A 185 -0.18 5.74 -7.84
C ASP A 185 -1.20 5.24 -8.88
N ASP A 186 -2.30 4.66 -8.39
CA ASP A 186 -3.43 4.29 -9.23
C ASP A 186 -3.99 5.51 -9.97
N GLY A 187 -4.20 5.34 -11.28
CA GLY A 187 -4.68 6.43 -12.14
C GLY A 187 -3.61 7.40 -12.63
N SER A 188 -2.32 7.22 -12.26
CA SER A 188 -1.24 7.98 -12.87
C SER A 188 -1.18 7.73 -14.38
N GLU A 189 -1.08 8.82 -15.15
CA GLU A 189 -1.00 8.77 -16.59
C GLU A 189 0.45 8.95 -17.04
N LEU A 190 0.91 8.04 -17.88
CA LEU A 190 2.28 8.04 -18.36
C LEU A 190 2.32 8.17 -19.87
N VAL A 191 3.35 8.86 -20.36
CA VAL A 191 3.61 8.99 -21.79
C VAL A 191 4.99 8.44 -22.08
N MET A 192 5.05 7.56 -23.06
CA MET A 192 6.25 6.94 -23.59
C MET A 192 6.52 7.48 -24.99
N PHE A 193 7.74 7.93 -25.22
CA PHE A 193 8.28 8.29 -26.53
C PHE A 193 9.45 7.33 -26.83
N THR A 194 9.60 6.91 -28.08
CA THR A 194 10.65 5.96 -28.53
C THR A 194 11.45 6.57 -29.67
#